data_AF-A0ABD1DM54-F1
#
_entry.id   AF-A0ABD1DM54-F1
#
_cell.length_a   1.000
_cell.length_b   1.000
_cell.length_c   1.000
_cell.angle_alpha   90.00
_cell.angle_beta   90.00
_cell.angle_gamma   90.00
#
_symmetry.space_group_name_H-M   'P 1'
#
loop_
_entity.id
_entity.type
_entity.pdbx_description
1 polymer ?
#
loop_
_entity_poly.entity_id
_entity_poly.type
_entity_poly.pdbx_seq_one_letter_code
_entity_poly.pdbx_strand_id
1 'polypeptide(L)'
;MCVFPALIIKLFANSKEDRRRVEKALDVSGLASGKADTLALSKFQFEDFFNLYKNLTQRSEVEKVYDELVGTSKRRLMSTSQLVDFLNKTQRDPRLNEILHPYANTARARDLIQEYEPNKFNAQKGQLSFDGFLRYLMSEDNPIMAHSKLDLCDDMDQPMSHYFINSSHNTYLTGHQLTGKSSVEIYRQSLLAGCRCVELDFWNSRTEEPVIVHGYTFVPEICAKDVLEAIAETAFKTSDFPVILSFENHCNPRQQAKIANYCRDIFGDMLLDRPLDSHPLESGLDLPPPAALKRKIIIKNKKKHHHHHHHHKKGGGQNTGGVTSPTAAAMAGAAGAIAPGVAGQTNATAVSNNGAANTTSAMATAAASLITTGSGSFSAAAGASLQLQQSQQQQQQEENTSSAPPSPLPLASSTTTTTTNGNINNSTSTTNATTQAIVTGNGDVTHHAPPLQVYRLLNLYSRGRK
;
A
#
# COMPACT_ATOMS: atom_id res chain seq x y z
N MET A 1 -22.90 -10.43 32.48
CA MET A 1 -21.46 -10.64 32.17
C MET A 1 -20.63 -9.93 33.23
N CYS A 2 -19.44 -10.45 33.51
CA CYS A 2 -18.48 -9.89 34.46
C CYS A 2 -17.09 -9.84 33.81
N VAL A 3 -16.25 -8.90 34.23
CA VAL A 3 -14.84 -8.78 33.84
C VAL A 3 -13.98 -9.34 34.97
N PHE A 4 -12.92 -10.08 34.63
CA PHE A 4 -11.98 -10.62 35.61
C PHE A 4 -10.72 -9.73 35.68
N PRO A 5 -10.36 -9.15 36.84
CA PRO A 5 -9.12 -8.36 36.98
C PRO A 5 -7.87 -9.13 36.57
N ALA A 6 -7.83 -10.45 36.84
CA ALA A 6 -6.76 -11.33 36.39
C ALA A 6 -6.58 -11.37 34.85
N LEU A 7 -7.62 -11.10 34.05
CA LEU A 7 -7.51 -10.95 32.60
C LEU A 7 -6.89 -9.60 32.22
N ILE A 8 -7.32 -8.51 32.87
CA ILE A 8 -6.74 -7.16 32.69
C ILE A 8 -5.23 -7.21 32.99
N ILE A 9 -4.85 -7.77 34.15
CA ILE A 9 -3.46 -7.95 34.57
C ILE A 9 -2.67 -8.81 33.57
N LYS A 10 -3.27 -9.88 33.00
CA LYS A 10 -2.62 -10.71 31.98
C LYS A 10 -2.43 -9.99 30.64
N LEU A 11 -3.36 -9.11 30.25
CA LEU A 11 -3.27 -8.34 29.00
C LEU A 11 -2.19 -7.25 29.06
N PHE A 12 -2.08 -6.56 30.20
CA PHE A 12 -1.14 -5.43 30.35
C PHE A 12 0.24 -5.80 30.92
N ALA A 13 0.41 -6.98 31.54
CA ALA A 13 1.63 -7.28 32.29
C ALA A 13 2.17 -8.72 32.18
N ASN A 14 3.26 -8.87 31.43
CA ASN A 14 4.06 -10.10 31.37
C ASN A 14 5.05 -10.24 32.54
N SER A 15 5.65 -9.14 33.02
CA SER A 15 6.61 -9.17 34.13
C SER A 15 5.93 -9.13 35.51
N LYS A 16 6.64 -9.56 36.56
CA LYS A 16 6.16 -9.46 37.96
C LYS A 16 6.08 -8.01 38.46
N GLU A 17 6.84 -7.09 37.87
CA GLU A 17 6.79 -5.68 38.26
C GLU A 17 5.59 -4.98 37.64
N ASP A 18 5.36 -5.19 36.33
CA ASP A 18 4.23 -4.59 35.63
C ASP A 18 2.90 -5.07 36.21
N ARG A 19 2.83 -6.32 36.69
CA ARG A 19 1.62 -6.83 37.37
C ARG A 19 1.29 -6.00 38.61
N ARG A 20 2.30 -5.70 39.45
CA ARG A 20 2.13 -4.80 40.61
C ARG A 20 1.75 -3.38 40.21
N ARG A 21 2.22 -2.89 39.06
CA ARG A 21 1.84 -1.57 38.53
C ARG A 21 0.36 -1.57 38.10
N VAL A 22 -0.12 -2.62 37.43
CA VAL A 22 -1.53 -2.79 37.02
C VAL A 22 -2.44 -3.05 38.22
N GLU A 23 -2.04 -3.91 39.15
CA GLU A 23 -2.73 -4.17 40.43
C GLU A 23 -2.95 -2.84 41.19
N LYS A 24 -1.88 -2.06 41.41
CA LYS A 24 -1.96 -0.73 42.03
C LYS A 24 -2.81 0.26 41.23
N ALA A 25 -2.77 0.23 39.90
CA ALA A 25 -3.57 1.11 39.06
C ALA A 25 -5.07 0.77 39.13
N LEU A 26 -5.43 -0.52 39.28
CA LEU A 26 -6.80 -0.97 39.56
C LEU A 26 -7.25 -0.45 40.93
N ASP A 27 -6.46 -0.68 41.99
CA ASP A 27 -6.77 -0.23 43.36
C ASP A 27 -7.03 1.29 43.42
N VAL A 28 -6.13 2.09 42.83
CA VAL A 28 -6.24 3.56 42.78
C VAL A 28 -7.41 4.04 41.93
N SER A 29 -7.90 3.22 40.99
CA SER A 29 -9.11 3.48 40.21
C SER A 29 -10.40 3.02 40.89
N GLY A 30 -10.33 2.49 42.12
CA GLY A 30 -11.50 1.91 42.81
C GLY A 30 -11.98 0.58 42.23
N LEU A 31 -11.16 -0.07 41.41
CA LEU A 31 -11.45 -1.35 40.76
C LEU A 31 -10.80 -2.49 41.55
N ALA A 32 -11.53 -3.59 41.72
CA ALA A 32 -11.02 -4.80 42.32
C ALA A 32 -9.79 -5.34 41.56
N SER A 33 -8.73 -5.68 42.28
CA SER A 33 -7.44 -6.15 41.75
C SER A 33 -7.15 -7.63 42.06
N GLY A 34 -7.93 -8.26 42.93
CA GLY A 34 -7.69 -9.60 43.42
C GLY A 34 -7.83 -10.69 42.36
N LYS A 35 -6.99 -11.73 42.48
CA LYS A 35 -6.87 -12.82 41.51
C LYS A 35 -8.16 -13.65 41.30
N ALA A 36 -9.06 -13.63 42.29
CA ALA A 36 -10.34 -14.33 42.26
C ALA A 36 -11.55 -13.37 42.15
N ASP A 37 -11.31 -12.07 42.05
CA ASP A 37 -12.35 -11.05 42.10
C ASP A 37 -13.12 -10.99 40.76
N THR A 38 -14.32 -10.42 40.81
CA THR A 38 -15.12 -10.17 39.60
C THR A 38 -15.66 -8.75 39.59
N LEU A 39 -15.48 -8.05 38.47
CA LEU A 39 -16.05 -6.74 38.21
C LEU A 39 -17.38 -6.92 37.48
N ALA A 40 -18.47 -6.41 38.06
CA ALA A 40 -19.74 -6.29 37.34
C ALA A 40 -19.56 -5.29 36.19
N LEU A 41 -20.07 -5.61 34.99
CA LEU A 41 -19.89 -4.76 33.80
C LEU A 41 -20.45 -3.33 34.00
N SER A 42 -21.49 -3.17 34.82
CA SER A 42 -22.05 -1.86 35.21
C SER A 42 -21.16 -1.01 36.13
N LYS A 43 -20.03 -1.57 36.60
CA LYS A 43 -18.95 -0.88 37.34
C LYS A 43 -17.61 -0.88 36.55
N PHE A 44 -17.69 -1.11 35.25
CA PHE A 44 -16.54 -1.09 34.35
C PHE A 44 -16.98 -0.55 32.98
N GLN A 45 -17.35 0.72 32.99
CA GLN A 45 -17.69 1.51 31.82
C GLN A 45 -16.43 2.22 31.25
N PHE A 46 -16.58 2.93 30.13
CA PHE A 46 -15.45 3.61 29.48
C PHE A 46 -14.74 4.60 30.42
N GLU A 47 -15.48 5.33 31.26
CA GLU A 47 -14.90 6.26 32.23
C GLU A 47 -14.03 5.55 33.29
N ASP A 48 -14.45 4.39 33.77
CA ASP A 48 -13.68 3.57 34.72
C ASP A 48 -12.38 3.07 34.08
N PHE A 49 -12.46 2.63 32.81
CA PHE A 49 -11.31 2.23 32.02
C PHE A 49 -10.36 3.39 31.68
N PHE A 50 -10.88 4.58 31.38
CA PHE A 50 -10.06 5.76 31.11
C PHE A 50 -9.35 6.28 32.40
N ASN A 51 -10.01 6.15 33.55
CA ASN A 51 -9.35 6.40 34.84
C ASN A 51 -8.23 5.38 35.12
N LEU A 52 -8.46 4.08 34.84
CA LEU A 52 -7.41 3.07 34.89
C LEU A 52 -6.25 3.39 33.94
N TYR A 53 -6.52 3.81 32.71
CA TYR A 53 -5.50 4.22 31.74
C TYR A 53 -4.63 5.36 32.28
N LYS A 54 -5.23 6.44 32.81
CA LYS A 54 -4.48 7.56 33.41
C LYS A 54 -3.61 7.10 34.59
N ASN A 55 -4.18 6.34 35.52
CA ASN A 55 -3.49 5.85 36.72
C ASN A 55 -2.35 4.89 36.39
N LEU A 56 -2.48 4.09 35.32
CA LEU A 56 -1.44 3.17 34.85
C LEU A 56 -0.32 3.86 34.07
N THR A 57 -0.65 4.85 33.22
CA THR A 57 0.30 5.41 32.24
C THR A 57 0.98 6.71 32.68
N GLN A 58 0.32 7.54 33.51
CA GLN A 58 0.90 8.76 34.11
C GLN A 58 1.68 9.62 33.10
N ARG A 59 0.96 10.07 32.05
CA ARG A 59 1.43 10.76 30.83
C ARG A 59 2.09 12.14 31.06
N SER A 60 3.14 12.20 31.87
CA SER A 60 3.84 13.43 32.29
C SER A 60 4.49 14.21 31.14
N GLU A 61 4.73 13.58 29.99
CA GLU A 61 5.16 14.23 28.75
C GLU A 61 4.03 14.98 28.06
N VAL A 62 2.80 14.45 28.12
CA VAL A 62 1.60 15.16 27.62
C VAL A 62 1.22 16.28 28.58
N GLU A 63 1.41 16.11 29.89
CA GLU A 63 1.14 17.15 30.89
C GLU A 63 2.03 18.39 30.67
N LYS A 64 3.31 18.19 30.33
CA LYS A 64 4.23 19.30 29.96
C LYS A 64 3.75 20.05 28.72
N VAL A 65 3.43 19.35 27.64
CA VAL A 65 2.90 19.96 26.41
C VAL A 65 1.61 20.73 26.69
N TYR A 66 0.72 20.18 27.53
CA TYR A 66 -0.51 20.87 27.93
C TYR A 66 -0.22 22.14 28.75
N ASP A 67 0.69 22.10 29.72
CA ASP A 67 1.07 23.30 30.49
C ASP A 67 1.79 24.37 29.64
N GLU A 68 2.59 23.97 28.65
CA GLU A 68 3.21 24.88 27.70
C GLU A 68 2.16 25.59 26.82
N LEU A 69 1.12 24.88 26.37
CA LEU A 69 0.01 25.44 25.59
C LEU A 69 -0.95 26.31 26.44
N VAL A 70 -1.17 25.94 27.70
CA VAL A 70 -2.08 26.64 28.62
C VAL A 70 -1.42 27.85 29.29
N GLY A 71 -0.10 27.80 29.50
CA GLY A 71 0.67 28.81 30.21
C GLY A 71 0.30 28.93 31.69
N THR A 72 0.71 30.04 32.33
CA THR A 72 0.62 30.26 33.78
C THR A 72 -0.81 30.56 34.31
N SER A 73 -1.83 29.95 33.71
CA SER A 73 -3.24 30.12 34.08
C SER A 73 -3.55 29.47 35.42
N LYS A 74 -4.06 30.26 36.39
CA LYS A 74 -4.47 29.81 37.73
C LYS A 74 -5.51 28.68 37.78
N ARG A 75 -6.10 28.28 36.64
CA ARG A 75 -7.06 27.17 36.54
C ARG A 75 -6.56 25.95 35.76
N ARG A 76 -5.38 25.98 35.12
CA ARG A 76 -4.89 24.93 34.19
C ARG A 76 -5.96 24.43 33.20
N LEU A 77 -6.75 25.34 32.63
CA LEU A 77 -7.75 25.06 31.59
C LEU A 77 -7.37 25.79 30.30
N MET A 78 -7.32 25.05 29.19
CA MET A 78 -7.10 25.59 27.85
C MET A 78 -8.36 26.31 27.35
N SER A 79 -8.21 27.52 26.83
CA SER A 79 -9.33 28.26 26.20
C SER A 79 -9.57 27.80 24.76
N THR A 80 -10.76 28.11 24.24
CA THR A 80 -11.09 27.88 22.81
C THR A 80 -10.07 28.51 21.87
N SER A 81 -9.53 29.70 22.19
CA SER A 81 -8.52 30.36 21.34
C SER A 81 -7.16 29.69 21.41
N GLN A 82 -6.75 29.14 22.56
CA GLN A 82 -5.53 28.33 22.68
C GLN A 82 -5.65 27.02 21.90
N LEU A 83 -6.85 26.40 21.88
CA LEU A 83 -7.09 25.21 21.07
C LEU A 83 -7.06 25.52 19.56
N VAL A 84 -7.65 26.63 19.12
CA VAL A 84 -7.53 27.13 17.72
C VAL A 84 -6.06 27.33 17.34
N ASP A 85 -5.27 27.95 18.22
CA ASP A 85 -3.84 28.17 18.00
C ASP A 85 -3.06 26.85 17.89
N PHE A 86 -3.28 25.91 18.81
CA PHE A 86 -2.66 24.58 18.79
C PHE A 86 -2.98 23.80 17.50
N LEU A 87 -4.26 23.75 17.12
CA LEU A 87 -4.70 23.04 15.90
C LEU A 87 -4.02 23.63 14.65
N ASN A 88 -3.91 24.96 14.55
CA ASN A 88 -3.40 25.63 13.36
C ASN A 88 -1.88 25.80 13.31
N LYS A 89 -1.20 25.83 14.47
CA LYS A 89 0.25 26.08 14.58
C LYS A 89 1.07 24.83 14.91
N THR A 90 0.43 23.79 15.47
CA THR A 90 1.12 22.57 15.94
C THR A 90 0.61 21.32 15.22
N GLN A 91 -0.70 21.12 15.11
CA GLN A 91 -1.27 19.90 14.49
C GLN A 91 -1.38 19.97 12.95
N ARG A 92 -1.42 21.18 12.36
CA ARG A 92 -1.53 21.36 10.92
C ARG A 92 -0.18 21.13 10.21
N ASP A 93 -0.17 20.29 9.17
CA ASP A 93 0.91 20.24 8.20
C ASP A 93 0.96 21.57 7.39
N PRO A 94 2.04 22.36 7.47
CA PRO A 94 2.14 23.67 6.82
C PRO A 94 2.19 23.61 5.29
N ARG A 95 2.30 22.41 4.69
CA ARG A 95 2.28 22.21 3.23
C ARG A 95 0.85 22.15 2.67
N LEU A 96 -0.17 22.01 3.52
CA LEU A 96 -1.56 21.88 3.08
C LEU A 96 -2.15 23.22 2.63
N ASN A 97 -2.70 23.26 1.42
CA ASN A 97 -3.38 24.43 0.87
C ASN A 97 -4.55 24.89 1.77
N GLU A 98 -4.61 26.20 2.03
CA GLU A 98 -5.56 26.82 2.97
C GLU A 98 -7.02 26.84 2.49
N ILE A 99 -7.27 26.70 1.19
CA ILE A 99 -8.62 26.67 0.61
C ILE A 99 -9.17 25.24 0.61
N LEU A 100 -8.36 24.26 0.21
CA LEU A 100 -8.74 22.84 0.22
C LEU A 100 -8.80 22.26 1.63
N HIS A 101 -7.93 22.73 2.52
CA HIS A 101 -7.89 22.34 3.93
C HIS A 101 -7.98 23.62 4.78
N PRO A 102 -9.17 24.15 5.08
CA PRO A 102 -9.32 25.36 5.88
C PRO A 102 -8.71 25.24 7.27
N TYR A 103 -8.29 26.37 7.84
CA TYR A 103 -7.84 26.44 9.23
C TYR A 103 -8.98 26.11 10.20
N ALA A 104 -8.64 25.48 11.33
CA ALA A 104 -9.57 25.28 12.43
C ALA A 104 -10.01 26.64 12.98
N ASN A 105 -11.32 26.83 13.17
CA ASN A 105 -11.90 28.08 13.64
C ASN A 105 -12.51 27.91 15.04
N THR A 106 -13.00 29.01 15.62
CA THR A 106 -13.58 29.03 16.97
C THR A 106 -14.87 28.20 17.09
N ALA A 107 -15.55 27.84 16.00
CA ALA A 107 -16.66 26.88 16.05
C ALA A 107 -16.11 25.46 16.22
N ARG A 108 -15.26 24.98 15.30
CA ARG A 108 -14.65 23.64 15.37
C ARG A 108 -13.92 23.39 16.69
N ALA A 109 -13.23 24.39 17.23
CA ALA A 109 -12.60 24.28 18.54
C ALA A 109 -13.62 24.17 19.70
N ARG A 110 -14.81 24.77 19.62
CA ARG A 110 -15.89 24.50 20.61
C ARG A 110 -16.49 23.12 20.42
N ASP A 111 -16.64 22.65 19.19
CA ASP A 111 -17.20 21.33 18.91
C ASP A 111 -16.32 20.23 19.52
N LEU A 112 -15.01 20.29 19.26
CA LEU A 112 -13.98 19.42 19.89
C LEU A 112 -14.01 19.49 21.42
N ILE A 113 -14.19 20.68 22.00
CA ILE A 113 -14.31 20.84 23.45
C ILE A 113 -15.61 20.21 23.97
N GLN A 114 -16.72 20.37 23.25
CA GLN A 114 -18.02 19.82 23.65
C GLN A 114 -18.07 18.29 23.51
N GLU A 115 -17.26 17.71 22.64
CA GLU A 115 -17.12 16.26 22.47
C GLU A 115 -16.16 15.63 23.48
N TYR A 116 -14.97 16.21 23.69
CA TYR A 116 -13.91 15.56 24.47
C TYR A 116 -13.79 16.02 25.93
N GLU A 117 -14.34 17.17 26.35
CA GLU A 117 -14.26 17.61 27.76
C GLU A 117 -15.27 16.85 28.66
N PRO A 118 -14.81 16.03 29.64
CA PRO A 118 -15.72 15.26 30.49
C PRO A 118 -16.56 16.14 31.44
N ASN A 119 -16.06 17.32 31.82
CA ASN A 119 -16.81 18.23 32.68
C ASN A 119 -17.68 19.19 31.85
N LYS A 120 -18.98 18.90 31.80
CA LYS A 120 -19.99 19.68 31.06
C LYS A 120 -20.00 21.18 31.38
N PHE A 121 -19.58 21.62 32.58
CA PHE A 121 -19.48 23.04 32.93
C PHE A 121 -18.25 23.74 32.32
N ASN A 122 -17.15 23.01 32.13
CA ASN A 122 -15.98 23.49 31.38
C ASN A 122 -16.33 23.54 29.88
N ALA A 123 -16.96 22.47 29.36
CA ALA A 123 -17.39 22.37 27.98
C ALA A 123 -18.30 23.54 27.56
N GLN A 124 -19.35 23.81 28.34
CA GLN A 124 -20.27 24.96 28.15
C GLN A 124 -19.58 26.33 28.17
N LYS A 125 -18.37 26.43 28.73
CA LYS A 125 -17.56 27.65 28.78
C LYS A 125 -16.47 27.71 27.71
N GLY A 126 -16.42 26.73 26.80
CA GLY A 126 -15.35 26.62 25.81
C GLY A 126 -13.97 26.41 26.44
N GLN A 127 -13.92 25.70 27.57
CA GLN A 127 -12.69 25.38 28.29
C GLN A 127 -12.42 23.87 28.23
N LEU A 128 -11.20 23.48 27.83
CA LEU A 128 -10.71 22.11 27.84
C LEU A 128 -9.83 21.87 29.07
N SER A 129 -9.96 20.71 29.70
CA SER A 129 -9.07 20.22 30.76
C SER A 129 -7.95 19.34 30.19
N PHE A 130 -6.97 18.98 31.02
CA PHE A 130 -5.95 18.00 30.66
C PHE A 130 -6.57 16.65 30.25
N ASP A 131 -7.60 16.20 30.96
CA ASP A 131 -8.35 14.98 30.65
C ASP A 131 -9.00 15.04 29.27
N GLY A 132 -9.62 16.18 28.92
CA GLY A 132 -10.23 16.39 27.60
C GLY A 132 -9.21 16.53 26.47
N PHE A 133 -8.06 17.17 26.74
CA PHE A 133 -6.94 17.26 25.80
C PHE A 133 -6.32 15.87 25.53
N LEU A 134 -6.16 15.05 26.58
CA LEU A 134 -5.67 13.68 26.44
C LEU A 134 -6.66 12.79 25.66
N ARG A 135 -7.97 13.00 25.82
CA ARG A 135 -9.00 12.36 24.97
C ARG A 135 -8.88 12.77 23.51
N TYR A 136 -8.81 14.08 23.24
CA TYR A 136 -8.61 14.60 21.88
C TYR A 136 -7.36 13.99 21.21
N LEU A 137 -6.21 13.97 21.90
CA LEU A 137 -4.96 13.42 21.34
C LEU A 137 -5.03 11.92 21.01
N MET A 138 -5.97 11.19 21.61
CA MET A 138 -6.21 9.77 21.41
C MET A 138 -7.46 9.49 20.54
N SER A 139 -8.04 10.51 19.90
CA SER A 139 -9.29 10.43 19.15
C SER A 139 -9.10 10.32 17.63
N GLU A 140 -10.16 9.91 16.94
CA GLU A 140 -10.25 9.91 15.47
C GLU A 140 -10.17 11.34 14.86
N ASP A 141 -10.31 12.39 15.66
CA ASP A 141 -10.09 13.79 15.25
C ASP A 141 -8.60 14.20 15.26
N ASN A 142 -7.70 13.35 15.76
CA ASN A 142 -6.25 13.57 15.77
C ASN A 142 -5.45 12.41 15.12
N PRO A 143 -5.79 11.94 13.90
CA PRO A 143 -5.13 10.79 13.28
C PRO A 143 -3.76 11.17 12.71
N ILE A 144 -2.79 10.25 12.81
CA ILE A 144 -1.42 10.47 12.29
C ILE A 144 -1.34 10.50 10.75
N MET A 145 -2.38 10.03 10.05
CA MET A 145 -2.53 10.11 8.60
C MET A 145 -3.95 10.53 8.27
N ALA A 146 -4.13 11.41 7.28
CA ALA A 146 -5.45 11.77 6.78
C ALA A 146 -6.12 10.57 6.09
N HIS A 147 -7.40 10.33 6.37
CA HIS A 147 -8.16 9.19 5.82
C HIS A 147 -8.15 9.13 4.28
N SER A 148 -8.11 10.29 3.62
CA SER A 148 -7.97 10.41 2.16
C SER A 148 -6.63 9.91 1.59
N LYS A 149 -5.73 9.37 2.42
CA LYS A 149 -4.52 8.62 2.01
C LYS A 149 -4.58 7.12 2.33
N LEU A 150 -5.71 6.66 2.87
CA LEU A 150 -6.10 5.26 3.00
C LEU A 150 -7.17 4.90 1.95
N ASP A 151 -7.99 5.88 1.56
CA ASP A 151 -8.91 5.78 0.42
C ASP A 151 -8.16 5.67 -0.92
N LEU A 152 -8.79 4.99 -1.89
CA LEU A 152 -8.32 4.95 -3.28
C LEU A 152 -8.61 6.31 -3.96
N CYS A 153 -7.73 7.29 -3.73
CA CYS A 153 -7.88 8.66 -4.23
C CYS A 153 -7.07 8.98 -5.52
N ASP A 154 -6.19 8.07 -5.94
CA ASP A 154 -5.28 8.32 -7.06
C ASP A 154 -5.99 8.19 -8.42
N ASP A 155 -5.46 8.89 -9.43
CA ASP A 155 -5.86 8.72 -10.83
C ASP A 155 -5.44 7.32 -11.29
N MET A 156 -6.40 6.53 -11.77
CA MET A 156 -6.21 5.15 -12.23
C MET A 156 -6.42 4.99 -13.76
N ASP A 157 -6.53 6.10 -14.48
CA ASP A 157 -6.76 6.21 -15.93
C ASP A 157 -5.48 6.61 -16.72
N GLN A 158 -4.35 6.82 -16.04
CA GLN A 158 -3.02 6.93 -16.68
C GLN A 158 -2.53 5.57 -17.24
N PRO A 159 -1.63 5.55 -18.24
CA PRO A 159 -1.00 4.32 -18.75
C PRO A 159 -0.36 3.45 -17.65
N MET A 160 -0.47 2.12 -17.77
CA MET A 160 0.06 1.17 -16.76
C MET A 160 1.55 1.34 -16.43
N SER A 161 2.34 1.95 -17.30
CA SER A 161 3.75 2.31 -17.11
C SER A 161 4.00 3.39 -16.05
N HIS A 162 2.98 4.13 -15.61
CA HIS A 162 3.11 5.25 -14.66
C HIS A 162 2.98 4.83 -13.18
N TYR A 163 2.70 3.55 -12.88
CA TYR A 163 2.41 3.08 -11.52
C TYR A 163 3.51 2.18 -10.94
N PHE A 164 3.74 2.29 -9.64
CA PHE A 164 4.45 1.27 -8.89
C PHE A 164 3.52 0.09 -8.60
N ILE A 165 3.85 -1.09 -9.15
CA ILE A 165 3.03 -2.30 -9.02
C ILE A 165 3.62 -3.18 -7.92
N ASN A 166 2.86 -3.44 -6.85
CA ASN A 166 3.23 -4.39 -5.80
C ASN A 166 3.48 -5.78 -6.42
N SER A 167 4.70 -6.29 -6.28
CA SER A 167 5.22 -7.42 -7.07
C SER A 167 5.98 -8.41 -6.19
N SER A 168 5.77 -9.70 -6.44
CA SER A 168 6.42 -10.82 -5.76
C SER A 168 7.32 -11.59 -6.73
N HIS A 169 8.47 -12.04 -6.24
CA HIS A 169 9.49 -12.80 -6.96
C HIS A 169 9.62 -14.20 -6.36
N ASN A 170 9.72 -15.24 -7.20
CA ASN A 170 9.63 -16.66 -6.81
C ASN A 170 8.47 -16.93 -5.83
N THR A 171 7.26 -16.42 -6.15
CA THR A 171 6.11 -16.30 -5.21
C THR A 171 5.74 -17.59 -4.50
N TYR A 172 5.96 -18.74 -5.13
CA TYR A 172 5.71 -20.07 -4.56
C TYR A 172 6.56 -20.38 -3.31
N LEU A 173 7.68 -19.70 -3.06
CA LEU A 173 8.58 -19.99 -1.93
C LEU A 173 8.11 -19.39 -0.60
N THR A 174 8.15 -20.20 0.45
CA THR A 174 7.86 -19.78 1.84
C THR A 174 9.10 -19.82 2.74
N GLY A 175 10.30 -19.65 2.17
CA GLY A 175 11.56 -19.79 2.90
C GLY A 175 12.80 -19.71 2.00
N HIS A 176 13.88 -20.38 2.43
CA HIS A 176 15.19 -20.32 1.77
C HIS A 176 15.17 -20.78 0.30
N GLN A 177 15.90 -20.10 -0.58
CA GLN A 177 15.87 -20.33 -2.03
C GLN A 177 16.27 -21.75 -2.44
N LEU A 178 17.22 -22.40 -1.74
CA LEU A 178 17.75 -23.72 -2.15
C LEU A 178 17.13 -24.91 -1.41
N THR A 179 16.52 -24.68 -0.25
CA THR A 179 16.12 -25.73 0.72
C THR A 179 14.84 -25.40 1.49
N GLY A 180 14.15 -24.32 1.12
CA GLY A 180 12.84 -23.94 1.66
C GLY A 180 11.71 -24.82 1.14
N LYS A 181 10.48 -24.43 1.46
CA LYS A 181 9.27 -25.07 0.95
C LYS A 181 8.65 -24.21 -0.14
N SER A 182 8.08 -24.87 -1.13
CA SER A 182 7.07 -24.30 -2.01
C SER A 182 5.69 -24.42 -1.35
N SER A 183 4.73 -23.60 -1.79
CA SER A 183 3.34 -23.68 -1.35
C SER A 183 2.38 -23.14 -2.41
N VAL A 184 1.17 -23.70 -2.47
CA VAL A 184 0.03 -23.11 -3.20
C VAL A 184 -0.54 -21.90 -2.44
N GLU A 185 -0.52 -21.94 -1.11
CA GLU A 185 -1.21 -20.97 -0.25
C GLU A 185 -0.54 -19.58 -0.25
N ILE A 186 0.77 -19.51 -0.48
CA ILE A 186 1.48 -18.22 -0.52
C ILE A 186 1.05 -17.32 -1.69
N TYR A 187 0.51 -17.89 -2.77
CA TYR A 187 -0.16 -17.11 -3.83
C TYR A 187 -1.43 -16.44 -3.30
N ARG A 188 -2.28 -17.16 -2.55
CA ARG A 188 -3.46 -16.58 -1.90
C ARG A 188 -3.06 -15.44 -0.98
N GLN A 189 -2.10 -15.69 -0.08
CA GLN A 189 -1.66 -14.71 0.91
C GLN A 189 -1.04 -13.46 0.25
N SER A 190 -0.27 -13.65 -0.83
CA SER A 190 0.30 -12.54 -1.61
C SER A 190 -0.78 -11.70 -2.30
N LEU A 191 -1.74 -12.33 -2.97
CA LEU A 191 -2.84 -11.64 -3.65
C LEU A 191 -3.78 -10.94 -2.66
N LEU A 192 -4.10 -11.57 -1.52
CA LEU A 192 -4.87 -10.98 -0.42
C LEU A 192 -4.15 -9.76 0.18
N ALA A 193 -2.83 -9.83 0.35
CA ALA A 193 -1.99 -8.70 0.77
C ALA A 193 -1.82 -7.59 -0.29
N GLY A 194 -2.62 -7.61 -1.37
CA GLY A 194 -2.64 -6.57 -2.40
C GLY A 194 -1.51 -6.67 -3.42
N CYS A 195 -0.74 -7.76 -3.46
CA CYS A 195 0.22 -8.00 -4.53
C CYS A 195 -0.53 -8.13 -5.87
N ARG A 196 0.02 -7.52 -6.94
CA ARG A 196 -0.57 -7.45 -8.29
C ARG A 196 0.32 -8.09 -9.36
N CYS A 197 1.54 -8.50 -9.05
CA CYS A 197 2.39 -9.30 -9.94
C CYS A 197 2.96 -10.50 -9.17
N VAL A 198 2.73 -11.72 -9.66
CA VAL A 198 3.19 -12.98 -9.03
C VAL A 198 3.93 -13.87 -10.02
N GLU A 199 4.87 -14.68 -9.52
CA GLU A 199 5.84 -15.42 -10.32
C GLU A 199 5.64 -16.93 -10.25
N LEU A 200 5.63 -17.58 -11.43
CA LEU A 200 5.31 -18.99 -11.63
C LEU A 200 6.38 -19.65 -12.52
N ASP A 201 7.23 -20.48 -11.91
CA ASP A 201 8.33 -21.17 -12.59
C ASP A 201 7.88 -22.54 -13.06
N PHE A 202 7.39 -22.64 -14.29
CA PHE A 202 6.82 -23.86 -14.86
C PHE A 202 7.91 -24.84 -15.34
N TRP A 203 7.93 -26.03 -14.74
CA TRP A 203 8.80 -27.15 -15.07
C TRP A 203 8.01 -28.40 -15.50
N ASN A 204 8.70 -29.29 -16.22
CA ASN A 204 8.14 -30.56 -16.67
C ASN A 204 8.16 -31.59 -15.54
N SER A 205 7.01 -32.03 -15.03
CA SER A 205 6.98 -33.25 -14.21
C SER A 205 6.88 -34.52 -15.09
N ARG A 206 7.22 -35.65 -14.48
CA ARG A 206 7.28 -36.98 -15.13
C ARG A 206 5.90 -37.58 -15.43
N THR A 207 4.85 -37.01 -14.83
CA THR A 207 3.44 -37.46 -14.89
C THR A 207 2.63 -36.81 -16.01
N GLU A 208 3.28 -36.03 -16.89
CA GLU A 208 2.63 -35.14 -17.88
C GLU A 208 1.75 -34.03 -17.28
N GLU A 209 1.79 -33.80 -15.98
CA GLU A 209 1.33 -32.54 -15.36
C GLU A 209 2.46 -31.51 -15.34
N PRO A 210 2.18 -30.22 -15.64
CA PRO A 210 3.09 -29.12 -15.36
C PRO A 210 3.14 -28.86 -13.85
N VAL A 211 4.33 -28.53 -13.35
CA VAL A 211 4.57 -28.22 -11.93
C VAL A 211 5.31 -26.90 -11.77
N ILE A 212 5.29 -26.35 -10.56
CA ILE A 212 6.04 -25.14 -10.20
C ILE A 212 7.09 -25.49 -9.14
N VAL A 213 8.34 -25.12 -9.40
CA VAL A 213 9.51 -25.44 -8.54
C VAL A 213 10.70 -24.54 -8.88
N HIS A 214 11.57 -24.26 -7.90
CA HIS A 214 12.85 -23.61 -8.16
C HIS A 214 13.83 -24.62 -8.76
N GLY A 215 14.14 -24.46 -10.05
CA GLY A 215 14.91 -25.43 -10.83
C GLY A 215 16.27 -25.78 -10.24
N TYR A 216 16.64 -27.06 -10.30
CA TYR A 216 17.92 -27.60 -9.81
C TYR A 216 18.20 -27.44 -8.30
N THR A 217 17.17 -27.18 -7.48
CA THR A 217 17.30 -27.07 -6.00
C THR A 217 16.70 -28.27 -5.26
N PHE A 218 16.69 -28.22 -3.92
CA PHE A 218 16.00 -29.19 -3.07
C PHE A 218 14.58 -28.75 -2.64
N VAL A 219 14.08 -27.64 -3.20
CA VAL A 219 12.69 -27.19 -2.97
C VAL A 219 11.72 -28.21 -3.61
N PRO A 220 10.66 -28.65 -2.91
CA PRO A 220 9.68 -29.58 -3.49
C PRO A 220 8.87 -28.94 -4.63
N GLU A 221 8.37 -29.74 -5.57
CA GLU A 221 7.45 -29.26 -6.62
C GLU A 221 6.00 -29.18 -6.12
N ILE A 222 5.24 -28.21 -6.63
CA ILE A 222 3.78 -28.09 -6.42
C ILE A 222 3.03 -28.16 -7.75
N CYS A 223 1.78 -28.66 -7.71
CA CYS A 223 0.92 -28.76 -8.88
C CYS A 223 0.62 -27.38 -9.46
N ALA A 224 0.85 -27.18 -10.75
CA ALA A 224 0.59 -25.88 -11.39
C ALA A 224 -0.92 -25.59 -11.51
N LYS A 225 -1.77 -26.62 -11.62
CA LYS A 225 -3.23 -26.46 -11.68
C LYS A 225 -3.77 -25.85 -10.39
N ASP A 226 -3.37 -26.39 -9.25
CA ASP A 226 -3.76 -25.94 -7.91
C ASP A 226 -3.33 -24.49 -7.64
N VAL A 227 -2.15 -24.08 -8.16
CA VAL A 227 -1.68 -22.69 -8.12
C VAL A 227 -2.57 -21.77 -8.96
N LEU A 228 -2.91 -22.15 -10.19
CA LEU A 228 -3.79 -21.35 -11.05
C LEU A 228 -5.20 -21.22 -10.44
N GLU A 229 -5.72 -22.27 -9.79
CA GLU A 229 -7.00 -22.24 -9.05
C GLU A 229 -6.93 -21.32 -7.82
N ALA A 230 -5.86 -21.41 -7.02
CA ALA A 230 -5.65 -20.52 -5.88
C ALA A 230 -5.51 -19.04 -6.28
N ILE A 231 -4.89 -18.76 -7.43
CA ILE A 231 -4.83 -17.42 -8.03
C ILE A 231 -6.23 -16.96 -8.46
N ALA A 232 -6.98 -17.78 -9.20
CA ALA A 232 -8.33 -17.44 -9.66
C ALA A 232 -9.29 -17.14 -8.49
N GLU A 233 -9.16 -17.90 -7.40
CA GLU A 233 -9.98 -17.76 -6.19
C GLU A 233 -9.66 -16.48 -5.38
N THR A 234 -8.49 -15.85 -5.57
CA THR A 234 -8.02 -14.76 -4.69
C THR A 234 -7.58 -13.47 -5.39
N ALA A 235 -7.31 -13.50 -6.69
CA ALA A 235 -6.77 -12.37 -7.47
C ALA A 235 -7.50 -11.04 -7.20
N PHE A 236 -8.84 -11.07 -7.12
CA PHE A 236 -9.66 -9.87 -6.98
C PHE A 236 -10.43 -9.78 -5.65
N LYS A 237 -9.98 -10.48 -4.59
CA LYS A 237 -10.63 -10.44 -3.27
C LYS A 237 -10.39 -9.14 -2.49
N THR A 238 -9.27 -8.45 -2.71
CA THR A 238 -8.88 -7.24 -1.97
C THR A 238 -8.51 -6.05 -2.88
N SER A 239 -8.55 -6.22 -4.21
CA SER A 239 -8.37 -5.16 -5.19
C SER A 239 -8.88 -5.60 -6.56
N ASP A 240 -9.69 -4.77 -7.22
CA ASP A 240 -10.20 -5.02 -8.57
C ASP A 240 -9.14 -4.81 -9.67
N PHE A 241 -7.98 -4.23 -9.35
CA PHE A 241 -6.97 -3.89 -10.37
C PHE A 241 -6.23 -5.12 -10.90
N PRO A 242 -5.75 -5.07 -12.16
CA PRO A 242 -5.25 -6.24 -12.89
C PRO A 242 -4.13 -6.98 -12.16
N VAL A 243 -4.08 -8.30 -12.40
CA VAL A 243 -3.03 -9.18 -11.89
C VAL A 243 -2.14 -9.65 -13.05
N ILE A 244 -0.84 -9.43 -12.92
CA ILE A 244 0.19 -9.92 -13.85
C ILE A 244 0.71 -11.27 -13.35
N LEU A 245 0.77 -12.25 -14.25
CA LEU A 245 1.42 -13.53 -14.00
C LEU A 245 2.75 -13.56 -14.75
N SER A 246 3.85 -13.52 -14.01
CA SER A 246 5.20 -13.71 -14.52
C SER A 246 5.47 -15.19 -14.71
N PHE A 247 5.50 -15.66 -15.96
CA PHE A 247 5.78 -17.06 -16.29
C PHE A 247 7.26 -17.23 -16.65
N GLU A 248 8.04 -17.88 -15.79
CA GLU A 248 9.29 -18.50 -16.23
C GLU A 248 8.98 -19.90 -16.75
N ASN A 249 9.23 -20.14 -18.04
CA ASN A 249 8.69 -21.32 -18.73
C ASN A 249 9.79 -22.25 -19.26
N HIS A 250 9.96 -23.38 -18.59
CA HIS A 250 10.86 -24.49 -18.95
C HIS A 250 10.10 -25.71 -19.51
N CYS A 251 8.77 -25.61 -19.63
CA CYS A 251 7.92 -26.70 -20.12
C CYS A 251 8.14 -26.99 -21.62
N ASN A 252 7.99 -28.26 -21.99
CA ASN A 252 7.96 -28.71 -23.38
C ASN A 252 6.60 -28.35 -24.04
N PRO A 253 6.48 -28.37 -25.38
CA PRO A 253 5.26 -27.93 -26.08
C PRO A 253 3.96 -28.64 -25.68
N ARG A 254 4.00 -29.92 -25.27
CA ARG A 254 2.80 -30.65 -24.78
C ARG A 254 2.32 -30.06 -23.45
N GLN A 255 3.24 -29.82 -22.51
CA GLN A 255 2.89 -29.23 -21.23
C GLN A 255 2.61 -27.71 -21.33
N GLN A 256 3.25 -26.98 -22.25
CA GLN A 256 2.88 -25.59 -22.55
C GLN A 256 1.43 -25.46 -23.05
N ALA A 257 0.99 -26.35 -23.95
CA ALA A 257 -0.41 -26.39 -24.40
C ALA A 257 -1.38 -26.69 -23.24
N LYS A 258 -0.99 -27.57 -22.31
CA LYS A 258 -1.75 -27.91 -21.11
C LYS A 258 -1.88 -26.72 -20.13
N ILE A 259 -0.79 -25.99 -19.87
CA ILE A 259 -0.82 -24.73 -19.10
C ILE A 259 -1.73 -23.71 -19.78
N ALA A 260 -1.65 -23.55 -21.11
CA ALA A 260 -2.49 -22.61 -21.84
C ALA A 260 -3.98 -22.97 -21.79
N ASN A 261 -4.34 -24.26 -21.74
CA ASN A 261 -5.71 -24.71 -21.53
C ASN A 261 -6.15 -24.42 -20.09
N TYR A 262 -5.40 -24.85 -19.08
CA TYR A 262 -5.66 -24.51 -17.67
C TYR A 262 -5.86 -23.00 -17.46
N CYS A 263 -5.08 -22.14 -18.11
CA CYS A 263 -5.29 -20.68 -18.02
C CYS A 263 -6.65 -20.22 -18.59
N ARG A 264 -7.16 -20.82 -19.67
CA ARG A 264 -8.49 -20.48 -20.21
C ARG A 264 -9.60 -21.07 -19.35
N ASP A 265 -9.46 -22.35 -18.99
CA ASP A 265 -10.49 -23.11 -18.29
C ASP A 265 -10.71 -22.61 -16.85
N ILE A 266 -9.64 -22.16 -16.17
CA ILE A 266 -9.67 -21.73 -14.77
C ILE A 266 -9.93 -20.21 -14.64
N PHE A 267 -9.35 -19.37 -15.50
CA PHE A 267 -9.56 -17.92 -15.40
C PHE A 267 -10.78 -17.42 -16.19
N GLY A 268 -11.20 -18.12 -17.25
CA GLY A 268 -12.34 -17.73 -18.09
C GLY A 268 -12.26 -16.26 -18.54
N ASP A 269 -13.35 -15.52 -18.32
CA ASP A 269 -13.46 -14.09 -18.64
C ASP A 269 -12.46 -13.19 -17.91
N MET A 270 -11.79 -13.68 -16.85
CA MET A 270 -10.71 -12.92 -16.20
C MET A 270 -9.43 -12.92 -17.05
N LEU A 271 -9.21 -13.89 -17.94
CA LEU A 271 -8.03 -13.89 -18.80
C LEU A 271 -8.10 -12.77 -19.84
N LEU A 272 -7.01 -12.02 -20.01
CA LEU A 272 -6.83 -11.12 -21.15
C LEU A 272 -6.16 -11.90 -22.30
N ASP A 273 -6.94 -12.66 -23.09
CA ASP A 273 -6.44 -13.46 -24.21
C ASP A 273 -6.16 -12.63 -25.49
N ARG A 274 -6.71 -11.41 -25.55
CA ARG A 274 -6.68 -10.50 -26.70
C ARG A 274 -6.36 -9.06 -26.27
N PRO A 275 -5.86 -8.21 -27.18
CA PRO A 275 -5.78 -6.76 -26.95
C PRO A 275 -7.17 -6.16 -26.71
N LEU A 276 -7.23 -4.99 -26.08
CA LEU A 276 -8.44 -4.18 -26.05
C LEU A 276 -8.60 -3.46 -27.40
N ASP A 277 -9.82 -3.31 -27.90
CA ASP A 277 -10.07 -2.60 -29.17
C ASP A 277 -9.61 -1.12 -29.13
N SER A 278 -9.56 -0.53 -27.93
CA SER A 278 -9.04 0.81 -27.67
C SER A 278 -7.50 0.90 -27.59
N HIS A 279 -6.82 -0.23 -27.42
CA HIS A 279 -5.36 -0.32 -27.24
C HIS A 279 -4.79 -1.51 -28.06
N PRO A 280 -4.82 -1.43 -29.41
CA PRO A 280 -4.22 -2.44 -30.27
C PRO A 280 -2.69 -2.49 -30.10
N LEU A 281 -2.09 -3.65 -30.42
CA LEU A 281 -0.65 -3.89 -30.20
C LEU A 281 0.22 -3.28 -31.33
N GLU A 282 0.11 -1.98 -31.52
CA GLU A 282 0.86 -1.20 -32.51
C GLU A 282 2.01 -0.40 -31.87
N SER A 283 2.95 0.08 -32.68
CA SER A 283 4.14 0.77 -32.17
C SER A 283 3.86 2.26 -31.97
N GLY A 284 4.18 2.79 -30.78
CA GLY A 284 3.94 4.19 -30.42
C GLY A 284 2.60 4.44 -29.74
N LEU A 285 1.84 3.38 -29.41
CA LEU A 285 0.68 3.47 -28.52
C LEU A 285 1.08 3.14 -27.07
N ASP A 286 0.46 3.81 -26.11
CA ASP A 286 0.66 3.59 -24.68
C ASP A 286 -0.01 2.31 -24.18
N LEU A 287 0.42 1.83 -23.01
CA LEU A 287 -0.23 0.72 -22.33
C LEU A 287 -1.61 1.14 -21.79
N PRO A 288 -2.63 0.28 -21.89
CA PRO A 288 -3.94 0.56 -21.32
C PRO A 288 -3.87 0.85 -19.81
N PRO A 289 -4.77 1.69 -19.28
CA PRO A 289 -4.75 2.08 -17.88
C PRO A 289 -5.26 0.95 -16.95
N PRO A 290 -4.85 0.95 -15.67
CA PRO A 290 -5.35 -0.01 -14.68
C PRO A 290 -6.89 -0.06 -14.57
N ALA A 291 -7.57 1.07 -14.73
CA ALA A 291 -9.04 1.14 -14.69
C ALA A 291 -9.71 0.36 -15.85
N ALA A 292 -9.16 0.43 -17.07
CA ALA A 292 -9.65 -0.33 -18.23
C ALA A 292 -9.34 -1.84 -18.14
N LEU A 293 -8.46 -2.24 -17.22
CA LEU A 293 -8.01 -3.61 -17.00
C LEU A 293 -8.54 -4.23 -15.69
N LYS A 294 -9.55 -3.62 -15.06
CA LYS A 294 -10.17 -4.16 -13.85
C LYS A 294 -10.65 -5.61 -14.05
N ARG A 295 -10.34 -6.45 -13.07
CA ARG A 295 -10.61 -7.89 -13.00
C ARG A 295 -10.02 -8.71 -14.16
N LYS A 296 -8.92 -8.22 -14.77
CA LYS A 296 -8.16 -8.95 -15.80
C LYS A 296 -6.83 -9.53 -15.29
N ILE A 297 -6.49 -10.69 -15.83
CA ILE A 297 -5.28 -11.46 -15.59
C ILE A 297 -4.43 -11.43 -16.86
N ILE A 298 -3.19 -10.94 -16.74
CA ILE A 298 -2.26 -10.67 -17.84
C ILE A 298 -1.07 -11.62 -17.76
N ILE A 299 -0.81 -12.40 -18.81
CA ILE A 299 0.30 -13.37 -18.84
C ILE A 299 1.56 -12.73 -19.45
N LYS A 300 2.60 -12.53 -18.63
CA LYS A 300 3.97 -12.20 -19.08
C LYS A 300 4.67 -13.51 -19.45
N ASN A 301 4.76 -13.83 -20.74
CA ASN A 301 5.52 -14.97 -21.27
C ASN A 301 6.14 -14.63 -22.65
N LYS A 302 7.09 -15.45 -23.12
CA LYS A 302 7.80 -15.30 -24.40
C LYS A 302 6.83 -15.50 -25.59
N LYS A 303 6.64 -14.45 -26.41
CA LYS A 303 5.84 -14.46 -27.64
C LYS A 303 6.73 -14.75 -28.86
N LYS A 304 6.28 -15.61 -29.78
CA LYS A 304 6.91 -15.78 -31.11
C LYS A 304 6.30 -14.77 -32.09
N HIS A 305 7.15 -13.99 -32.75
CA HIS A 305 6.73 -13.12 -33.86
C HIS A 305 6.81 -13.90 -35.17
N HIS A 306 5.66 -14.18 -35.80
CA HIS A 306 5.62 -14.68 -37.17
C HIS A 306 5.76 -13.51 -38.14
N HIS A 307 6.97 -13.26 -38.61
CA HIS A 307 7.19 -12.33 -39.71
C HIS A 307 6.56 -12.90 -40.99
N HIS A 308 5.47 -12.28 -41.46
CA HIS A 308 4.95 -12.54 -42.79
C HIS A 308 5.93 -12.01 -43.85
N HIS A 309 6.79 -12.90 -44.35
CA HIS A 309 7.63 -12.60 -45.51
C HIS A 309 6.74 -12.42 -46.75
N HIS A 310 6.41 -11.17 -47.07
CA HIS A 310 5.90 -10.80 -48.38
C HIS A 310 6.95 -11.13 -49.45
N HIS A 311 6.78 -12.27 -50.11
CA HIS A 311 7.56 -12.62 -51.30
C HIS A 311 7.23 -11.64 -52.43
N HIS A 312 8.03 -10.56 -52.55
CA HIS A 312 8.03 -9.72 -53.73
C HIS A 312 8.47 -10.54 -54.95
N LYS A 313 7.48 -11.05 -55.68
CA LYS A 313 7.66 -11.78 -56.93
C LYS A 313 8.20 -10.79 -57.98
N LYS A 314 9.52 -10.77 -58.20
CA LYS A 314 10.13 -9.94 -59.25
C LYS A 314 9.59 -10.35 -60.63
N GLY A 315 8.68 -9.56 -61.17
CA GLY A 315 8.31 -9.65 -62.59
C GLY A 315 9.49 -9.15 -63.43
N GLY A 316 10.03 -10.01 -64.29
CA GLY A 316 10.94 -9.57 -65.34
C GLY A 316 10.15 -8.83 -66.41
N GLY A 317 10.59 -7.62 -66.78
CA GLY A 317 9.94 -6.84 -67.83
C GLY A 317 10.38 -7.26 -69.23
N GLN A 318 9.47 -7.15 -70.20
CA GLN A 318 9.81 -6.93 -71.61
C GLN A 318 8.98 -5.76 -72.14
N ASN A 319 9.51 -5.08 -73.15
CA ASN A 319 9.10 -3.73 -73.52
C ASN A 319 8.87 -3.60 -75.04
N THR A 320 7.61 -3.44 -75.43
CA THR A 320 7.16 -2.79 -76.67
C THR A 320 5.82 -2.11 -76.35
N GLY A 321 5.43 -0.99 -76.97
CA GLY A 321 6.11 -0.20 -78.00
C GLY A 321 5.10 0.37 -78.99
N GLY A 322 4.37 1.42 -78.61
CA GLY A 322 3.32 2.04 -79.46
C GLY A 322 2.94 3.44 -78.97
N VAL A 323 2.66 4.34 -79.92
CA VAL A 323 2.45 5.78 -79.69
C VAL A 323 1.05 6.19 -80.15
N THR A 324 0.32 6.95 -79.31
CA THR A 324 -0.63 8.01 -79.74
C THR A 324 -0.99 8.91 -78.55
N SER A 325 -1.44 10.14 -78.84
CA SER A 325 -1.74 11.19 -77.85
C SER A 325 -3.20 11.71 -78.00
N PRO A 326 -3.69 12.84 -77.41
CA PRO A 326 -4.82 12.71 -76.47
C PRO A 326 -6.05 13.63 -76.72
N THR A 327 -7.21 13.23 -76.16
CA THR A 327 -8.37 14.10 -75.83
C THR A 327 -9.02 13.56 -74.53
N ALA A 328 -9.48 14.30 -73.51
CA ALA A 328 -9.89 15.70 -73.29
C ALA A 328 -11.42 15.97 -73.35
N ALA A 329 -12.11 15.79 -72.21
CA ALA A 329 -13.40 16.37 -71.80
C ALA A 329 -13.60 16.01 -70.30
N ALA A 330 -13.70 16.95 -69.34
CA ALA A 330 -14.87 17.77 -68.97
C ALA A 330 -15.98 16.96 -68.27
N MET A 331 -16.72 17.42 -67.24
CA MET A 331 -16.66 18.48 -66.20
C MET A 331 -18.09 18.55 -65.58
N ALA A 332 -18.25 19.19 -64.42
CA ALA A 332 -19.52 19.40 -63.68
C ALA A 332 -20.20 18.14 -63.05
N GLY A 333 -20.94 18.26 -61.95
CA GLY A 333 -21.10 19.42 -61.03
C GLY A 333 -22.47 19.50 -60.33
N ALA A 334 -22.48 19.98 -59.07
CA ALA A 334 -23.63 20.15 -58.15
C ALA A 334 -24.33 18.83 -57.68
N ALA A 335 -24.75 18.57 -56.43
CA ALA A 335 -24.93 19.31 -55.15
C ALA A 335 -26.27 20.05 -54.91
N GLY A 336 -26.96 19.73 -53.78
CA GLY A 336 -28.04 20.56 -53.19
C GLY A 336 -29.15 19.81 -52.41
N ALA A 337 -29.62 20.41 -51.29
CA ALA A 337 -30.80 20.10 -50.44
C ALA A 337 -30.89 18.70 -49.73
N ILE A 338 -31.25 18.48 -48.44
CA ILE A 338 -31.72 19.23 -47.23
C ILE A 338 -33.21 18.98 -46.80
N ALA A 339 -33.39 18.22 -45.69
CA ALA A 339 -34.49 18.21 -44.68
C ALA A 339 -35.95 17.93 -45.14
N PRO A 340 -36.97 17.77 -44.24
CA PRO A 340 -37.05 17.63 -42.76
C PRO A 340 -37.60 16.21 -42.33
N GLY A 341 -38.11 15.86 -41.13
CA GLY A 341 -38.24 16.45 -39.76
C GLY A 341 -39.41 15.83 -38.94
N VAL A 342 -39.68 16.35 -37.71
CA VAL A 342 -40.86 16.09 -36.82
C VAL A 342 -40.91 14.72 -36.08
N ALA A 343 -41.62 14.52 -34.94
CA ALA A 343 -41.39 14.98 -33.55
C ALA A 343 -42.39 14.34 -32.52
N GLY A 344 -42.06 14.30 -31.21
CA GLY A 344 -42.93 13.91 -30.05
C GLY A 344 -42.31 12.78 -29.18
N GLN A 345 -42.21 12.78 -27.84
CA GLN A 345 -43.08 13.19 -26.69
C GLN A 345 -44.30 12.28 -26.44
N THR A 346 -44.66 11.82 -25.23
CA THR A 346 -44.08 11.82 -23.84
C THR A 346 -44.07 10.36 -23.28
N ASN A 347 -44.06 9.93 -21.99
CA ASN A 347 -44.18 10.53 -20.64
C ASN A 347 -43.58 9.59 -19.53
N ALA A 348 -43.71 9.94 -18.24
CA ALA A 348 -43.32 9.12 -17.07
C ALA A 348 -44.46 8.95 -16.02
N THR A 349 -44.31 8.01 -15.06
CA THR A 349 -44.69 8.05 -13.61
C THR A 349 -44.45 6.65 -12.96
N ALA A 350 -44.30 6.54 -11.64
CA ALA A 350 -43.91 5.34 -10.87
C ALA A 350 -45.01 4.84 -9.88
N VAL A 351 -44.75 3.78 -9.08
CA VAL A 351 -44.93 3.70 -7.59
C VAL A 351 -44.81 2.26 -6.99
N SER A 352 -43.79 2.09 -6.12
CA SER A 352 -43.70 1.35 -4.82
C SER A 352 -43.98 -0.15 -4.56
N ASN A 353 -43.21 -0.64 -3.57
CA ASN A 353 -43.47 -1.69 -2.55
C ASN A 353 -43.43 -3.18 -2.97
N ASN A 354 -43.03 -4.15 -2.12
CA ASN A 354 -42.49 -4.12 -0.74
C ASN A 354 -41.70 -5.42 -0.43
N GLY A 355 -40.94 -5.47 0.67
CA GLY A 355 -40.55 -6.75 1.31
C GLY A 355 -39.15 -6.79 1.93
N ALA A 356 -39.07 -7.00 3.25
CA ALA A 356 -37.83 -7.22 3.98
C ALA A 356 -37.79 -8.62 4.62
N ALA A 357 -36.60 -9.21 4.76
CA ALA A 357 -36.38 -10.43 5.53
C ALA A 357 -34.99 -10.41 6.21
N ASN A 358 -34.98 -10.34 7.54
CA ASN A 358 -33.78 -10.62 8.33
C ASN A 358 -33.55 -12.13 8.42
N THR A 359 -32.31 -12.59 8.30
CA THR A 359 -31.94 -13.91 8.85
C THR A 359 -30.58 -13.85 9.54
N THR A 360 -30.58 -14.03 10.85
CA THR A 360 -29.38 -14.22 11.67
C THR A 360 -28.96 -15.70 11.66
N SER A 361 -27.67 -15.99 11.46
CA SER A 361 -27.10 -17.31 11.73
C SER A 361 -25.87 -17.18 12.63
N ALA A 362 -25.86 -17.90 13.74
CA ALA A 362 -24.91 -17.72 14.85
C ALA A 362 -23.48 -18.23 14.56
N MET A 363 -22.52 -17.75 15.36
CA MET A 363 -21.22 -18.40 15.52
C MET A 363 -21.38 -19.84 16.02
N ALA A 364 -20.58 -20.76 15.48
CA ALA A 364 -20.43 -22.11 16.00
C ALA A 364 -18.98 -22.34 16.46
N THR A 365 -18.76 -22.36 17.77
CA THR A 365 -17.45 -22.68 18.36
C THR A 365 -17.20 -24.18 18.33
N ALA A 366 -16.11 -24.61 17.69
CA ALA A 366 -15.59 -25.98 17.80
C ALA A 366 -14.26 -25.96 18.58
N ALA A 367 -14.11 -26.86 19.56
CA ALA A 367 -12.98 -26.86 20.49
C ALA A 367 -11.81 -27.73 20.00
N ALA A 368 -10.62 -27.50 20.57
CA ALA A 368 -9.43 -28.29 20.28
C ALA A 368 -9.47 -29.71 20.88
N SER A 369 -8.70 -30.62 20.27
CA SER A 369 -8.21 -31.85 20.90
C SER A 369 -6.80 -32.15 20.40
N LEU A 370 -5.89 -32.48 21.32
CA LEU A 370 -4.55 -33.01 21.03
C LEU A 370 -4.57 -34.56 21.06
N ILE A 371 -3.38 -35.17 21.02
CA ILE A 371 -3.07 -36.61 21.24
C ILE A 371 -3.17 -37.47 19.95
N THR A 372 -2.18 -38.29 19.53
CA THR A 372 -0.76 -38.45 19.96
C THR A 372 0.06 -39.18 18.87
N THR A 373 1.40 -39.09 18.98
CA THR A 373 2.50 -39.72 18.22
C THR A 373 2.21 -40.94 17.31
N GLY A 374 2.88 -40.95 16.14
CA GLY A 374 3.21 -42.17 15.38
C GLY A 374 4.60 -42.05 14.74
N SER A 375 5.59 -42.77 15.25
CA SER A 375 6.98 -42.76 14.77
C SER A 375 7.27 -43.91 13.81
N GLY A 376 7.81 -43.62 12.63
CA GLY A 376 8.20 -44.63 11.64
C GLY A 376 9.52 -44.28 10.95
N SER A 377 10.57 -45.06 11.21
CA SER A 377 11.93 -44.84 10.69
C SER A 377 12.20 -45.73 9.48
N PHE A 378 12.71 -45.16 8.38
CA PHE A 378 13.33 -45.92 7.29
C PHE A 378 14.64 -45.25 6.85
N SER A 379 15.54 -46.03 6.26
CA SER A 379 16.97 -45.69 6.13
C SER A 379 17.51 -45.91 4.72
N ALA A 380 18.57 -45.16 4.42
CA ALA A 380 19.57 -45.37 3.37
C ALA A 380 19.13 -45.41 1.89
N ALA A 381 19.61 -44.42 1.14
CA ALA A 381 20.49 -44.69 0.01
C ALA A 381 21.46 -43.50 -0.18
N ALA A 382 22.75 -43.76 -0.36
CA ALA A 382 23.77 -42.74 -0.64
C ALA A 382 24.45 -43.06 -1.98
N GLY A 383 24.62 -42.06 -2.87
CA GLY A 383 25.28 -42.29 -4.16
C GLY A 383 25.07 -41.22 -5.23
N ALA A 384 25.51 -39.98 -5.01
CA ALA A 384 25.61 -38.95 -6.06
C ALA A 384 26.62 -37.81 -5.75
N SER A 385 27.63 -38.06 -4.89
CA SER A 385 28.57 -37.00 -4.50
C SER A 385 29.79 -36.97 -5.42
N LEU A 386 29.84 -35.98 -6.33
CA LEU A 386 31.06 -35.46 -6.97
C LEU A 386 30.78 -34.22 -7.85
N GLN A 387 29.65 -34.17 -8.58
CA GLN A 387 29.30 -32.99 -9.41
C GLN A 387 28.80 -31.79 -8.59
N LEU A 388 28.13 -32.03 -7.45
CA LEU A 388 27.58 -30.98 -6.57
C LEU A 388 28.65 -30.08 -5.94
N GLN A 389 29.91 -30.50 -5.89
CA GLN A 389 30.97 -29.77 -5.16
C GLN A 389 31.64 -28.67 -6.00
N GLN A 390 31.53 -28.72 -7.34
CA GLN A 390 32.12 -27.72 -8.24
C GLN A 390 31.22 -26.50 -8.47
N SER A 391 29.88 -26.66 -8.39
CA SER A 391 28.94 -25.53 -8.45
C SER A 391 28.96 -24.68 -7.17
N GLN A 392 29.10 -25.33 -6.00
CA GLN A 392 29.14 -24.67 -4.70
C GLN A 392 30.27 -23.63 -4.57
N GLN A 393 31.43 -23.87 -5.20
CA GLN A 393 32.56 -22.92 -5.13
C GLN A 393 32.38 -21.66 -5.98
N GLN A 394 31.52 -21.67 -7.02
CA GLN A 394 31.24 -20.46 -7.80
C GLN A 394 30.22 -19.55 -7.10
N GLN A 395 29.19 -20.11 -6.47
CA GLN A 395 28.16 -19.31 -5.77
C GLN A 395 28.67 -18.69 -4.47
N GLN A 396 29.56 -19.37 -3.73
CA GLN A 396 30.19 -18.81 -2.52
C GLN A 396 31.11 -17.59 -2.78
N GLN A 397 31.48 -17.32 -4.04
CA GLN A 397 32.24 -16.10 -4.39
C GLN A 397 31.35 -14.90 -4.69
N GLU A 398 30.07 -15.10 -5.03
CA GLU A 398 29.13 -14.00 -5.30
C GLU A 398 28.49 -13.46 -4.01
N GLU A 399 28.11 -14.33 -3.06
CA GLU A 399 27.54 -13.89 -1.76
C GLU A 399 28.51 -13.02 -0.93
N ASN A 400 29.82 -13.28 -1.01
CA ASN A 400 30.82 -12.71 -0.11
C ASN A 400 31.27 -11.28 -0.47
N THR A 401 30.47 -10.54 -1.26
CA THR A 401 30.77 -9.16 -1.70
C THR A 401 29.64 -8.15 -1.41
N SER A 402 28.52 -8.58 -0.82
CA SER A 402 27.31 -7.74 -0.68
C SER A 402 26.73 -7.65 0.74
N SER A 403 27.58 -7.55 1.78
CA SER A 403 27.11 -7.27 3.15
C SER A 403 28.10 -6.45 4.00
N ALA A 404 28.09 -5.13 3.82
CA ALA A 404 28.68 -4.18 4.78
C ALA A 404 27.78 -2.95 4.91
N PRO A 405 27.24 -2.64 6.11
CA PRO A 405 26.54 -1.38 6.33
C PRO A 405 27.56 -0.22 6.35
N PRO A 406 27.20 0.97 5.84
CA PRO A 406 28.06 2.14 5.94
C PRO A 406 28.20 2.58 7.40
N SER A 407 29.43 2.58 7.92
CA SER A 407 29.75 3.16 9.22
C SER A 407 29.39 4.66 9.26
N PRO A 408 28.83 5.19 10.36
CA PRO A 408 28.52 6.60 10.46
C PRO A 408 29.81 7.45 10.42
N LEU A 409 29.82 8.49 9.58
CA LEU A 409 30.88 9.49 9.59
C LEU A 409 30.83 10.31 10.89
N PRO A 410 31.99 10.70 11.46
CA PRO A 410 32.04 11.35 12.76
C PRO A 410 31.48 12.78 12.70
N LEU A 411 30.68 13.15 13.70
CA LEU A 411 30.25 14.53 13.90
C LEU A 411 31.44 15.36 14.41
N ALA A 412 31.75 16.47 13.74
CA ALA A 412 32.90 17.30 14.08
C ALA A 412 32.65 18.14 15.35
N SER A 413 33.01 17.59 16.52
CA SER A 413 33.03 18.34 17.78
C SER A 413 34.27 19.24 17.88
N SER A 414 34.13 20.53 17.56
CA SER A 414 35.20 21.51 17.67
C SER A 414 35.45 21.95 19.12
N THR A 415 36.24 21.17 19.86
CA THR A 415 36.70 21.56 21.21
C THR A 415 37.85 22.56 21.10
N THR A 416 37.64 23.80 21.54
CA THR A 416 38.71 24.82 21.64
C THR A 416 38.95 25.19 23.09
N THR A 417 40.11 24.79 23.61
CA THR A 417 40.50 25.04 25.02
C THR A 417 41.52 26.16 25.08
N THR A 418 41.15 27.36 25.56
CA THR A 418 42.13 28.37 25.99
C THR A 418 41.64 29.22 27.17
N THR A 419 42.24 28.91 28.30
CA THR A 419 42.55 29.70 29.50
C THR A 419 42.25 31.22 29.56
N THR A 420 41.55 31.60 30.65
CA THR A 420 41.81 32.75 31.58
C THR A 420 41.62 34.23 31.19
N ASN A 421 41.11 34.96 32.20
CA ASN A 421 41.22 36.39 32.50
C ASN A 421 40.41 37.40 31.66
N GLY A 422 39.61 38.22 32.35
CA GLY A 422 38.88 39.38 31.82
C GLY A 422 37.82 39.88 32.81
N ASN A 423 38.00 41.08 33.36
CA ASN A 423 37.10 41.71 34.33
C ASN A 423 36.43 42.96 33.70
N ILE A 424 35.50 43.60 34.41
CA ILE A 424 35.01 45.00 34.24
C ILE A 424 33.78 45.21 33.31
N ASN A 425 32.63 45.44 33.97
CA ASN A 425 31.63 46.52 33.82
C ASN A 425 31.05 46.94 32.44
N ASN A 426 29.70 47.07 32.44
CA ASN A 426 28.88 48.24 32.00
C ASN A 426 29.03 48.72 30.51
N SER A 427 27.97 49.00 29.73
CA SER A 427 26.75 49.73 30.09
C SER A 427 25.68 49.75 28.95
N THR A 428 24.60 50.52 29.18
CA THR A 428 23.73 51.27 28.23
C THR A 428 24.28 51.57 26.81
N SER A 429 23.48 51.79 25.75
CA SER A 429 22.01 51.79 25.54
C SER A 429 21.63 52.11 24.07
N THR A 430 20.34 51.95 23.69
CA THR A 430 19.62 52.73 22.63
C THR A 430 20.12 52.60 21.16
N THR A 431 19.38 52.92 20.09
CA THR A 431 18.06 53.58 19.87
C THR A 431 17.42 53.13 18.53
N ASN A 432 16.10 53.33 18.39
CA ASN A 432 15.26 53.63 17.20
C ASN A 432 15.77 53.28 15.77
N ALA A 433 15.05 52.56 14.90
CA ALA A 433 13.66 52.72 14.38
C ALA A 433 13.50 53.75 13.22
N THR A 434 12.37 53.70 12.50
CA THR A 434 12.06 54.29 11.17
C THR A 434 12.44 53.32 10.02
N THR A 435 11.56 52.65 9.25
CA THR A 435 10.22 52.94 8.67
C THR A 435 10.25 53.71 7.35
N GLN A 436 10.04 53.00 6.24
CA GLN A 436 9.32 53.53 5.07
C GLN A 436 8.78 52.41 4.16
N ALA A 437 7.58 52.63 3.62
CA ALA A 437 7.09 52.00 2.39
C ALA A 437 7.57 52.88 1.19
N ILE A 438 7.27 52.68 -0.09
CA ILE A 438 6.13 52.05 -0.81
C ILE A 438 6.65 51.55 -2.18
N VAL A 439 5.87 50.73 -2.90
CA VAL A 439 5.60 50.73 -4.36
C VAL A 439 5.55 49.32 -4.96
N THR A 440 4.56 49.14 -5.83
CA THR A 440 4.18 47.91 -6.56
C THR A 440 5.06 47.63 -7.78
N GLY A 441 5.24 46.36 -8.12
CA GLY A 441 5.70 45.94 -9.44
C GLY A 441 5.11 44.57 -9.81
N ASN A 442 4.33 44.52 -10.91
CA ASN A 442 3.95 43.24 -11.52
C ASN A 442 5.17 42.67 -12.26
N GLY A 443 5.37 41.36 -12.16
CA GLY A 443 6.38 40.65 -12.94
C GLY A 443 5.94 39.21 -13.19
N ASP A 444 5.64 38.88 -14.45
CA ASP A 444 5.52 37.49 -14.89
C ASP A 444 6.87 36.78 -14.71
N VAL A 445 6.86 35.62 -14.05
CA VAL A 445 8.04 34.74 -13.97
C VAL A 445 7.62 33.31 -14.32
N THR A 446 7.72 33.00 -15.60
CA THR A 446 7.56 31.63 -16.13
C THR A 446 8.72 30.75 -15.66
N HIS A 447 8.54 30.05 -14.54
CA HIS A 447 9.53 29.08 -14.06
C HIS A 447 9.51 27.78 -14.87
N HIS A 448 10.31 27.75 -15.95
CA HIS A 448 10.74 26.50 -16.56
C HIS A 448 11.54 25.66 -15.54
N ALA A 449 11.14 24.40 -15.35
CA ALA A 449 11.95 23.43 -14.61
C ALA A 449 13.17 22.99 -15.47
N PRO A 450 14.37 22.86 -14.89
CA PRO A 450 15.54 22.37 -15.62
C PRO A 450 15.45 20.85 -15.87
N PRO A 451 15.98 20.34 -17.01
CA PRO A 451 15.84 18.94 -17.38
C PRO A 451 16.76 18.00 -16.59
N LEU A 452 16.27 16.79 -16.32
CA LEU A 452 17.00 15.72 -15.64
C LEU A 452 18.25 15.27 -16.43
N GLN A 453 19.43 15.42 -15.83
CA GLN A 453 20.68 14.90 -16.41
C GLN A 453 20.83 13.39 -16.20
N VAL A 454 20.43 12.65 -17.23
CA VAL A 454 21.01 11.38 -17.72
C VAL A 454 22.01 10.68 -16.78
N TYR A 455 21.57 9.62 -16.09
CA TYR A 455 22.46 8.55 -15.63
C TYR A 455 22.40 7.38 -16.61
N ARG A 456 23.56 7.02 -17.19
CA ARG A 456 23.68 6.13 -18.36
C ARG A 456 24.48 4.87 -18.01
N LEU A 457 23.88 3.92 -17.28
CA LEU A 457 24.63 2.77 -16.73
C LEU A 457 23.88 1.42 -16.66
N LEU A 458 23.07 1.10 -17.68
CA LEU A 458 22.55 -0.26 -17.88
C LEU A 458 22.76 -0.72 -19.34
N ASN A 459 23.97 -1.18 -19.68
CA ASN A 459 24.24 -1.80 -20.98
C ASN A 459 25.50 -2.71 -20.97
N LEU A 460 25.53 -3.74 -20.12
CA LEU A 460 26.66 -4.71 -20.12
C LEU A 460 26.36 -6.13 -19.59
N TYR A 461 25.11 -6.62 -19.63
CA TYR A 461 24.78 -8.02 -19.25
C TYR A 461 23.88 -8.74 -20.28
N SER A 462 24.28 -8.72 -21.56
CA SER A 462 23.65 -9.53 -22.61
C SER A 462 24.65 -9.96 -23.70
N ARG A 463 25.65 -10.76 -23.31
CA ARG A 463 26.57 -11.51 -24.20
C ARG A 463 27.45 -12.43 -23.34
N GLY A 464 27.14 -13.73 -23.23
CA GLY A 464 27.99 -14.60 -22.39
C GLY A 464 27.54 -16.01 -22.03
N ARG A 465 26.97 -16.78 -22.96
CA ARG A 465 27.17 -18.25 -23.04
C ARG A 465 26.63 -18.80 -24.37
N LYS A 466 27.36 -19.76 -24.94
CA LYS A 466 26.91 -20.71 -25.97
C LYS A 466 26.74 -22.06 -25.28
#